data_AF-F8B2L5-F1
#
_entry.id   AF-F8B2L5-F1
#
_cell.length_a   1.000
_cell.length_b   1.000
_cell.length_c   1.000
_cell.angle_alpha   90.00
_cell.angle_beta   90.00
_cell.angle_gamma   90.00
#
_symmetry.space_group_name_H-M   'P 1'
#
loop_
_entity.id
_entity.type
_entity.pdbx_description
1 polymer ?
#
loop_
_entity_poly.entity_id
_entity_poly.type
_entity_poly.pdbx_seq_one_letter_code
_entity_poly.pdbx_strand_id
1 'polypeptide(L)' 'MKIRLHGTEDECRTAAEAIASVLDVVAVSDTYPDRGRSRLVRVYLDIRIPTPDTGGQAGR' A
#
# COMPACT_ATOMS: atom_id res chain seq x y z
N MET A 1 -8.72 -4.80 0.21
CA MET A 1 -8.59 -3.91 -0.97
C MET A 1 -7.18 -4.08 -1.52
N LYS A 2 -6.96 -3.82 -2.81
CA LYS A 2 -5.64 -3.96 -3.43
C LYS A 2 -5.17 -2.62 -4.00
N ILE A 3 -3.94 -2.23 -3.69
CA ILE A 3 -3.29 -1.04 -4.25
C ILE A 3 -2.14 -1.53 -5.14
N ARG A 4 -2.05 -0.98 -6.36
CA ARG A 4 -0.93 -1.22 -7.26
C ARG A 4 -0.03 0.01 -7.27
N LEU A 5 1.21 -0.18 -6.85
CA LEU A 5 2.28 0.79 -7.05
C LEU A 5 2.97 0.51 -8.37
N HIS A 6 3.37 1.57 -9.07
CA HIS A 6 4.12 1.52 -10.30
C HIS A 6 5.09 2.69 -10.33
N GLY A 7 6.38 2.39 -10.44
CA GLY A 7 7.47 3.35 -10.30
C GLY A 7 8.80 2.62 -10.27
N THR A 8 9.88 3.32 -9.98
CA THR A 8 11.15 2.65 -9.65
C THR A 8 11.02 1.81 -8.38
N GLU A 9 11.97 0.90 -8.15
CA GLU A 9 11.99 0.08 -6.94
C GLU A 9 12.06 0.93 -5.66
N ASP A 10 12.88 1.98 -5.66
CA ASP A 10 13.02 2.90 -4.52
C ASP A 10 11.75 3.72 -4.28
N GLU A 11 11.08 4.21 -5.34
CA GLU A 11 9.80 4.91 -5.23
C GLU A 11 8.70 3.98 -4.69
N CYS A 12 8.63 2.74 -5.19
CA CYS A 12 7.64 1.77 -4.73
C CYS A 12 7.86 1.40 -3.26
N ARG A 13 9.11 1.21 -2.83
CA ARG A 13 9.46 0.96 -1.44
C ARG A 13 9.04 2.12 -0.53
N THR A 14 9.45 3.33 -0.88
CA THR A 14 9.13 4.56 -0.13
C THR A 14 7.62 4.77 -0.02
N ALA A 15 6.88 4.56 -1.11
CA ALA A 15 5.44 4.69 -1.12
C ALA A 15 4.75 3.60 -0.29
N ALA A 16 5.23 2.35 -0.34
CA ALA A 16 4.67 1.26 0.47
C ALA A 16 4.83 1.54 1.98
N GLU A 17 6.00 2.04 2.40
CA GLU A 17 6.26 2.46 3.79
C GLU A 17 5.33 3.61 4.21
N ALA A 18 5.17 4.63 3.36
CA ALA A 18 4.25 5.74 3.65
C ALA A 18 2.79 5.26 3.75
N ILE A 19 2.36 4.35 2.90
CA ILE A 19 1.01 3.77 2.94
C ILE A 19 0.79 2.95 4.21
N ALA A 20 1.78 2.16 4.63
CA ALA A 20 1.71 1.36 5.86
C ALA A 20 1.57 2.23 7.13
N SER A 21 1.92 3.51 7.07
CA SER A 21 1.72 4.44 8.18
C SER A 21 0.27 4.88 8.40
N VAL A 22 -0.61 4.67 7.40
CA VAL A 22 -2.01 5.14 7.43
C VAL A 22 -3.04 4.04 7.17
N LEU A 23 -2.63 2.94 6.53
CA LEU A 23 -3.48 1.78 6.25
C LEU A 23 -2.89 0.52 6.87
N ASP A 24 -3.76 -0.43 7.20
CA ASP A 24 -3.34 -1.77 7.61
C ASP A 24 -2.92 -2.57 6.36
N VAL A 25 -1.61 -2.70 6.15
CA VAL A 25 -1.02 -3.47 5.04
C VAL A 25 -0.87 -4.93 5.47
N VAL A 26 -1.65 -5.80 4.84
CA VAL A 26 -1.71 -7.24 5.13
C VAL A 26 -0.60 -8.00 4.41
N ALA A 27 -0.32 -7.62 3.16
CA ALA A 27 0.71 -8.27 2.35
C ALA A 27 1.29 -7.29 1.33
N VAL A 28 2.57 -7.49 1.03
CA VAL A 28 3.31 -6.82 -0.03
C VAL A 28 3.85 -7.89 -0.96
N SER A 29 3.60 -7.77 -2.26
CA SER A 29 4.17 -8.68 -3.24
C SER A 29 5.64 -8.38 -3.50
N ASP A 30 6.35 -9.35 -4.08
CA ASP A 30 7.65 -9.07 -4.72
C ASP A 30 7.52 -8.01 -5.83
N THR A 31 8.66 -7.44 -6.22
CA THR A 31 8.75 -6.48 -7.31
C THR A 31 8.60 -7.19 -8.67
N TYR A 32 7.69 -6.70 -9.49
CA TYR A 32 7.48 -7.20 -10.85
C TYR A 32 8.03 -6.19 -11.86
N PRO A 33 9.21 -6.41 -12.45
CA PRO A 33 9.75 -5.50 -13.44
C PRO A 33 8.85 -5.39 -14.66
N ASP A 34 8.81 -4.21 -15.26
CA ASP A 34 8.22 -4.01 -16.56
C ASP A 34 9.07 -4.65 -17.67
N ARG A 35 8.44 -4.98 -18.80
CA ARG A 35 9.13 -5.62 -19.92
C ARG A 35 10.05 -4.63 -20.63
N GLY A 36 11.12 -5.13 -21.24
CA GLY A 36 12.04 -4.33 -22.06
C GLY A 36 13.13 -3.65 -21.23
N ARG A 37 13.50 -2.41 -21.60
CA ARG A 37 14.57 -1.63 -20.93
C ARG A 37 14.04 -0.68 -19.84
N SER A 38 12.82 -0.91 -19.35
CA SER A 38 12.23 -0.09 -18.30
C SER A 38 12.95 -0.30 -16.97
N ARG A 39 13.10 0.76 -16.18
CA ARG A 39 13.55 0.68 -14.78
C ARG A 39 12.38 0.61 -13.80
N LEU A 40 11.15 0.58 -14.31
CA LEU A 40 9.94 0.60 -13.51
C LEU A 40 9.55 -0.82 -13.11
N VAL A 41 9.02 -0.94 -11.91
CA VAL A 41 8.48 -2.15 -11.30
C VAL A 41 7.05 -1.92 -10.87
N ARG A 42 6.31 -3.00 -10.74
CA ARG A 42 4.97 -3.04 -10.15
C ARG A 42 5.05 -3.78 -8.82
N VAL A 43 4.46 -3.20 -7.78
CA VAL A 43 4.30 -3.82 -6.46
C VAL A 43 2.83 -3.79 -6.10
N TYR A 44 2.33 -4.85 -5.51
CA TYR A 44 0.95 -4.94 -5.09
C TYR A 44 0.86 -5.02 -3.56
N LEU A 45 0.01 -4.18 -3.00
CA LEU A 45 -0.31 -4.17 -1.57
C LEU A 45 -1.73 -4.68 -1.38
N ASP A 46 -1.91 -5.67 -0.50
CA ASP A 46 -3.22 -6.02 0.02
C ASP A 46 -3.43 -5.30 1.35
N ILE A 47 -4.49 -4.51 1.45
CA ILE A 47 -4.76 -3.64 2.59
C ILE A 47 -6.16 -3.84 3.17
N ARG A 48 -6.31 -3.54 4.46
CA ARG A 48 -7.58 -3.27 5.12
C ARG A 48 -7.74 -1.76 5.31
N ILE A 49 -8.96 -1.29 5.13
CA ILE A 49 -9.31 0.09 5.47
C ILE A 49 -9.67 0.08 6.95
N PRO A 50 -8.95 0.83 7.81
CA PRO A 50 -9.35 0.98 9.19
C PRO A 50 -10.77 1.53 9.22
N THR A 51 -11.68 0.85 9.91
CA THR A 51 -12.98 1.46 10.20
C THR A 51 -12.71 2.63 11.15
N PRO A 52 -13.15 3.85 10.84
CA PRO A 52 -13.07 4.93 11.81
C PRO A 52 -13.80 4.44 13.06
N ASP A 53 -13.10 4.47 14.20
CA ASP A 53 -13.69 4.13 15.48
C ASP A 53 -14.86 5.09 15.67
N THR A 54 -16.07 4.61 15.41
CA THR A 54 -17.28 5.36 15.64
C THR A 54 -17.49 5.25 17.14
N GLY A 55 -16.62 5.94 17.89
CA GLY A 55 -16.71 6.06 19.33
C GLY A 55 -18.11 6.55 19.63
N GLY A 56 -18.92 5.63 20.17
CA GLY A 56 -20.28 5.89 20.55
C GLY A 56 -20.32 7.07 21.51
N GLN A 57 -20.73 8.23 21.03
CA GLN A 57 -21.31 9.25 21.88
C GLN A 57 -22.73 8.81 22.22
N ALA A 58 -22.84 7.93 23.21
CA ALA A 58 -24.06 7.72 23.95
C ALA A 58 -23.71 7.70 25.45
N GLY A 59 -23.97 8.83 26.11
CA GLY A 59 -24.16 8.91 27.55
C GLY A 59 -22.97 9.38 28.38
N ARG A 60 -22.94 10.67 28.71
CA ARG A 60 -23.20 11.18 30.06
C ARG A 60 -23.49 12.67 30.03
#